data_AF-A0A651HR49-F1
#
_entry.id   AF-A0A651HR49-F1
#
_cell.length_a   1.000
_cell.length_b   1.000
_cell.length_c   1.000
_cell.angle_alpha   90.00
_cell.angle_beta   90.00
_cell.angle_gamma   90.00
#
_symmetry.space_group_name_H-M   'P 1'
#
loop_
_entity.id
_entity.type
_entity.pdbx_description
1 polymer ?
#
loop_
_entity_poly.entity_id
_entity_poly.type
_entity_poly.pdbx_seq_one_letter_code
_entity_poly.pdbx_strand_id
1 'polypeptide(L)'
;MWLLLDPAFRWSDSVGCPAPMPGPGPRRRERSPRGRPREGGESVEGRQPRGAWRITPDTGKRRPSPERRAPSRPVDRGADSTETREPALSATLPPWAVAAPAPVPLAASGVRDYDSPRRSAHVPLPTGKDPMSRPAFTPLAALLVAYSLLLIGCGDTTNTANAGFDTRAAVAVSPAGTYGNHALPGDPVIPMETLREDYAHLAETTRANPDVTYYVRYLEDGAVHYGILEGETIRQLSSHYFDNPSPTGRTADLMDVRLVSPLDPDRVSKVLGVAVNTMRPQLADLPSEAHPRWFAKLPNSIIGTGEGIELPEESGNLNYEAELVLIIGREARHVSVEDAPDYIWGVTAGNDMSENTWYGEGAGREGPTRLISKGTDTWAPIGPAIAVGLDYDDVRIIHRLNGEVTQDGTASQLVQTPAELVAYLSRYMTLLPGDILWTGTVLFEEGARRAMEVGDEITVEVEGIGIVRNQIIPMGGTRWEDRW
;
A
#
# COMPACT_ATOMS: atom_id res chain seq x y z
N MET A 1 14.51 5.37 27.88
CA MET A 1 14.70 5.45 29.35
C MET A 1 15.84 6.41 29.73
N TRP A 2 15.90 7.60 29.14
CA TRP A 2 16.89 8.67 29.43
C TRP A 2 16.27 10.07 29.25
N LEU A 3 14.96 10.20 29.48
CA LEU A 3 14.20 11.46 29.31
C LEU A 3 13.41 11.87 30.57
N LEU A 4 13.73 11.31 31.75
CA LEU A 4 12.95 11.51 32.97
C LEU A 4 13.76 12.05 34.16
N LEU A 5 14.91 12.70 33.93
CA LEU A 5 15.72 13.30 34.99
C LEU A 5 16.24 14.69 34.61
N ASP A 6 15.35 15.58 34.14
CA ASP A 6 15.63 17.02 34.14
C ASP A 6 14.84 17.71 35.27
N PRO A 7 15.51 18.22 36.32
CA PRO A 7 14.88 18.96 37.42
C PRO A 7 14.46 20.40 37.06
N ALA A 8 14.63 20.86 35.81
CA ALA A 8 14.27 22.21 35.38
C ALA A 8 12.86 22.33 34.76
N PHE A 9 12.09 21.25 34.62
CA PHE A 9 10.75 21.30 34.03
C PHE A 9 9.69 21.76 35.05
N ARG A 10 9.44 23.07 35.12
CA ARG A 10 8.32 23.65 35.89
C ARG A 10 7.09 23.80 35.01
N TRP A 11 6.01 23.10 35.37
CA TRP A 11 4.67 23.39 34.89
C TRP A 11 4.25 24.78 35.38
N SER A 12 3.98 25.70 34.46
CA SER A 12 3.33 26.97 34.78
C SER A 12 1.82 26.76 34.86
N ASP A 13 1.24 27.12 36.01
CA ASP A 13 -0.19 27.17 36.27
C ASP A 13 -0.91 28.13 35.32
N SER A 14 -1.74 27.63 34.42
CA SER A 14 -2.85 28.40 33.82
C SER A 14 -3.76 27.55 32.93
N VAL A 15 -4.65 26.73 33.51
CA VAL A 15 -5.98 26.49 32.93
C VAL A 15 -6.95 26.06 34.03
N GLY A 16 -7.89 26.93 34.39
CA GLY A 16 -8.98 26.60 35.30
C GLY A 16 -10.03 25.73 34.60
N CYS A 17 -10.50 24.67 35.28
CA CYS A 17 -11.65 23.87 34.86
C CYS A 17 -12.94 24.70 34.91
N PRO A 18 -13.77 24.71 33.85
CA PRO A 18 -15.17 25.13 33.98
C PRO A 18 -16.01 23.99 34.58
N ALA A 19 -16.90 24.34 35.51
CA ALA A 19 -17.85 23.43 36.14
C ALA A 19 -18.92 22.90 35.14
N PRO A 20 -19.47 21.69 35.35
CA PRO A 20 -20.42 21.08 34.43
C PRO A 20 -21.82 21.72 34.50
N MET A 21 -22.41 21.97 33.32
CA MET A 21 -23.81 22.40 33.16
C MET A 21 -24.78 21.21 33.37
N PRO A 22 -25.99 21.44 33.93
CA PRO A 22 -26.95 20.36 34.20
C PRO A 22 -27.67 19.89 32.92
N GLY A 23 -27.79 18.57 32.77
CA GLY A 23 -28.45 17.92 31.64
C GLY A 23 -29.98 18.07 31.62
N PRO A 24 -30.64 17.80 30.46
CA PRO A 24 -32.08 17.92 30.33
C PRO A 24 -32.82 16.68 30.88
N GLY A 25 -33.83 16.93 31.72
CA GLY A 25 -34.70 15.90 32.32
C GLY A 25 -35.68 15.23 31.34
N PRO A 26 -36.36 14.15 31.77
CA PRO A 26 -37.07 13.23 30.88
C PRO A 26 -38.44 13.75 30.45
N ARG A 27 -38.75 13.71 29.15
CA ARG A 27 -40.11 13.96 28.63
C ARG A 27 -40.93 12.67 28.61
N ARG A 28 -42.05 12.69 29.34
CA ARG A 28 -43.09 11.66 29.37
C ARG A 28 -43.81 11.55 28.02
N ARG A 29 -44.05 10.31 27.59
CA ARG A 29 -44.99 9.93 26.53
C ARG A 29 -46.43 10.09 27.02
N GLU A 30 -47.26 10.82 26.30
CA GLU A 30 -48.72 10.76 26.44
C GLU A 30 -49.38 10.19 25.19
N ARG A 31 -50.43 9.40 25.44
CA ARG A 31 -51.16 8.56 24.50
C ARG A 31 -52.29 9.35 23.81
N SER A 32 -52.54 8.95 22.56
CA SER A 32 -53.73 9.25 21.75
C SER A 32 -55.06 8.90 22.45
N PRO A 33 -56.17 9.53 22.01
CA PRO A 33 -57.44 8.83 21.85
C PRO A 33 -57.91 8.76 20.39
N ARG A 34 -58.64 7.67 20.12
CA ARG A 34 -59.25 7.27 18.84
C ARG A 34 -60.53 8.05 18.55
N GLY A 35 -60.85 8.24 17.26
CA GLY A 35 -62.17 8.60 16.73
C GLY A 35 -62.33 8.16 15.27
N ARG A 36 -63.44 7.50 14.96
CA ARG A 36 -63.74 6.68 13.76
C ARG A 36 -64.43 7.48 12.61
N PRO A 37 -64.77 6.88 11.44
CA PRO A 37 -64.61 7.46 10.10
C PRO A 37 -65.90 8.00 9.46
N ARG A 38 -65.79 8.72 8.34
CA ARG A 38 -66.85 8.84 7.33
C ARG A 38 -66.31 8.91 5.89
N GLU A 39 -67.05 8.26 5.02
CA GLU A 39 -66.90 8.09 3.57
C GLU A 39 -67.25 9.35 2.76
N GLY A 40 -66.76 9.39 1.52
CA GLY A 40 -67.51 9.86 0.35
C GLY A 40 -67.25 11.29 -0.13
N GLY A 41 -67.09 11.43 -1.45
CA GLY A 41 -67.46 12.67 -2.13
C GLY A 41 -66.44 13.24 -3.10
N GLU A 42 -66.62 12.90 -4.37
CA GLU A 42 -66.03 13.53 -5.55
C GLU A 42 -66.32 15.04 -5.69
N SER A 43 -65.33 15.76 -6.23
CA SER A 43 -65.45 16.69 -7.37
C SER A 43 -65.62 18.22 -7.19
N VAL A 44 -64.83 18.90 -8.03
CA VAL A 44 -65.03 20.14 -8.82
C VAL A 44 -64.92 21.53 -8.15
N GLU A 45 -63.93 22.26 -8.68
CA GLU A 45 -63.75 23.70 -8.95
C GLU A 45 -64.11 24.79 -7.92
N GLY A 46 -63.13 25.67 -7.72
CA GLY A 46 -63.35 27.10 -8.02
C GLY A 46 -63.13 28.07 -6.87
N ARG A 47 -61.93 28.66 -6.80
CA ARG A 47 -61.64 30.12 -6.70
C ARG A 47 -60.25 30.37 -6.11
N GLN A 48 -59.35 30.95 -6.92
CA GLN A 48 -58.28 31.83 -6.41
C GLN A 48 -58.86 33.22 -6.09
N PRO A 49 -58.17 34.03 -5.27
CA PRO A 49 -57.33 35.06 -5.89
C PRO A 49 -55.97 35.34 -5.22
N ARG A 50 -54.98 35.58 -6.11
CA ARG A 50 -54.04 36.72 -6.15
C ARG A 50 -52.73 36.73 -5.34
N GLY A 51 -51.66 36.93 -6.12
CA GLY A 51 -50.35 37.51 -5.76
C GLY A 51 -49.17 36.55 -6.07
N ALA A 52 -48.74 36.30 -7.32
CA ALA A 52 -48.05 37.18 -8.29
C ALA A 52 -46.69 37.71 -7.74
N TRP A 53 -45.52 37.53 -8.35
CA TRP A 53 -45.16 37.57 -9.78
C TRP A 53 -43.88 36.79 -10.15
N ARG A 54 -43.89 36.18 -11.35
CA ARG A 54 -42.74 35.82 -12.21
C ARG A 54 -42.28 37.05 -12.99
N ILE A 55 -41.03 37.06 -13.48
CA ILE A 55 -40.70 37.41 -14.89
C ILE A 55 -39.52 36.55 -15.41
N THR A 56 -39.75 35.92 -16.57
CA THR A 56 -38.82 35.52 -17.65
C THR A 56 -39.37 36.16 -18.94
N PRO A 57 -38.82 36.00 -20.16
CA PRO A 57 -37.46 36.11 -20.72
C PRO A 57 -37.44 37.08 -21.95
N ASP A 58 -36.35 37.17 -22.73
CA ASP A 58 -36.46 37.50 -24.17
C ASP A 58 -35.36 36.85 -25.03
N THR A 59 -35.61 36.86 -26.33
CA THR A 59 -35.29 35.93 -27.40
C THR A 59 -34.34 36.55 -28.44
N GLY A 60 -33.66 35.71 -29.24
CA GLY A 60 -32.90 36.16 -30.40
C GLY A 60 -32.34 35.04 -31.27
N LYS A 61 -33.07 34.68 -32.32
CA LYS A 61 -32.76 33.67 -33.34
C LYS A 61 -31.57 34.07 -34.23
N ARG A 62 -30.79 33.08 -34.71
CA ARG A 62 -30.38 32.91 -36.13
C ARG A 62 -29.74 31.52 -36.36
N ARG A 63 -30.21 30.81 -37.40
CA ARG A 63 -29.63 29.56 -37.97
C ARG A 63 -28.49 29.90 -38.96
N PRO A 64 -27.70 28.90 -39.40
CA PRO A 64 -27.95 28.34 -40.73
C PRO A 64 -27.80 26.81 -40.87
N SER A 65 -28.28 26.29 -42.01
CA SER A 65 -28.31 24.89 -42.47
C SER A 65 -27.10 24.57 -43.41
N PRO A 66 -26.90 23.31 -43.85
CA PRO A 66 -25.61 22.78 -44.35
C PRO A 66 -25.49 22.72 -45.89
N GLU A 67 -24.27 22.63 -46.43
CA GLU A 67 -24.03 22.02 -47.76
C GLU A 67 -22.56 21.66 -48.06
N ARG A 68 -22.40 20.76 -49.05
CA ARG A 68 -21.27 19.91 -49.45
C ARG A 68 -20.23 20.60 -50.35
N ARG A 69 -18.97 20.12 -50.34
CA ARG A 69 -18.18 19.56 -51.50
C ARG A 69 -16.66 19.65 -51.27
N ALA A 70 -15.97 18.53 -51.52
CA ALA A 70 -14.52 18.39 -51.74
C ALA A 70 -14.15 18.72 -53.21
N PRO A 71 -12.95 18.41 -53.79
CA PRO A 71 -11.59 18.12 -53.28
C PRO A 71 -10.47 18.89 -54.05
N SER A 72 -9.21 18.42 -53.99
CA SER A 72 -8.04 18.62 -54.91
C SER A 72 -6.95 19.62 -54.47
N ARG A 73 -5.64 19.45 -54.72
CA ARG A 73 -4.68 18.34 -54.96
C ARG A 73 -3.24 18.98 -54.85
N PRO A 74 -2.10 18.35 -55.21
CA PRO A 74 -0.85 18.39 -54.42
C PRO A 74 0.35 19.08 -55.13
N VAL A 75 1.46 19.30 -54.40
CA VAL A 75 2.83 19.48 -54.94
C VAL A 75 3.78 19.07 -53.79
N ASP A 76 4.53 17.97 -53.78
CA ASP A 76 5.59 17.40 -54.63
C ASP A 76 6.98 18.06 -54.50
N ARG A 77 7.89 17.32 -53.85
CA ARG A 77 9.36 17.17 -54.04
C ARG A 77 10.39 18.27 -53.70
N GLY A 78 11.49 17.75 -53.13
CA GLY A 78 12.89 18.19 -53.36
C GLY A 78 13.57 18.69 -52.09
N ALA A 79 14.27 17.86 -51.32
CA ALA A 79 15.65 17.39 -51.51
C ALA A 79 16.73 18.46 -51.23
N ASP A 80 17.57 18.12 -50.24
CA ASP A 80 19.00 18.42 -50.09
C ASP A 80 19.44 19.79 -49.54
N SER A 81 19.97 19.79 -48.31
CA SER A 81 21.38 20.16 -48.06
C SER A 81 21.72 20.14 -46.57
N THR A 82 22.92 19.64 -46.32
CA THR A 82 23.67 19.53 -45.08
C THR A 82 24.03 20.88 -44.49
N GLU A 83 23.76 21.11 -43.20
CA GLU A 83 24.64 21.93 -42.37
C GLU A 83 24.54 21.53 -40.88
N THR A 84 25.69 21.08 -40.38
CA THR A 84 26.01 20.73 -38.99
C THR A 84 25.85 21.90 -38.03
N ARG A 85 25.03 21.76 -36.99
CA ARG A 85 25.18 22.48 -35.72
C ARG A 85 24.73 21.59 -34.55
N GLU A 86 25.71 21.16 -33.76
CA GLU A 86 25.50 20.60 -32.42
C GLU A 86 24.86 21.65 -31.50
N PRO A 87 23.93 21.26 -30.60
CA PRO A 87 23.73 21.96 -29.35
C PRO A 87 24.35 21.17 -28.20
N ALA A 88 25.25 21.84 -27.48
CA ALA A 88 25.86 21.35 -26.26
C ALA A 88 24.80 21.02 -25.18
N LEU A 89 24.72 19.75 -24.78
CA LEU A 89 24.02 19.31 -23.59
C LEU A 89 24.89 19.62 -22.37
N SER A 90 24.55 20.70 -21.65
CA SER A 90 25.01 20.93 -20.29
C SER A 90 24.19 20.06 -19.34
N ALA A 91 24.61 18.81 -19.15
CA ALA A 91 24.09 17.96 -18.07
C ALA A 91 24.63 18.48 -16.74
N THR A 92 23.81 19.22 -16.00
CA THR A 92 24.12 19.62 -14.63
C THR A 92 23.57 18.54 -13.71
N LEU A 93 24.45 17.79 -13.05
CA LEU A 93 24.09 16.77 -12.07
C LEU A 93 23.31 17.40 -10.88
N PRO A 94 22.36 16.68 -10.26
CA PRO A 94 21.66 17.18 -9.08
C PRO A 94 22.65 17.37 -7.89
N PRO A 95 22.35 18.29 -6.95
CA PRO A 95 23.28 18.74 -5.90
C PRO A 95 23.74 17.67 -4.89
N TRP A 96 23.27 16.42 -5.00
CA TRP A 96 23.70 15.29 -4.18
C TRP A 96 24.75 14.38 -4.85
N ALA A 97 25.06 14.59 -6.13
CA ALA A 97 26.08 13.83 -6.85
C ALA A 97 27.50 14.33 -6.49
N VAL A 98 28.02 13.88 -5.35
CA VAL A 98 29.42 14.09 -4.97
C VAL A 98 30.25 12.92 -5.48
N ALA A 99 31.24 13.21 -6.32
CA ALA A 99 32.21 12.25 -6.83
C ALA A 99 32.95 11.53 -5.69
N ALA A 100 33.03 10.21 -5.79
CA ALA A 100 33.82 9.39 -4.87
C ALA A 100 35.32 9.74 -4.96
N PRO A 101 36.05 9.84 -3.84
CA PRO A 101 37.50 10.03 -3.88
C PRO A 101 38.19 8.77 -4.44
N ALA A 102 39.21 8.99 -5.28
CA ALA A 102 40.00 7.95 -5.94
C ALA A 102 40.68 6.99 -4.93
N PRO A 103 40.86 5.69 -5.29
CA PRO A 103 41.46 4.71 -4.39
C PRO A 103 42.96 4.96 -4.17
N VAL A 104 43.38 4.92 -2.91
CA VAL A 104 44.79 4.89 -2.50
C VAL A 104 45.32 3.46 -2.70
N PRO A 105 46.52 3.26 -3.28
CA PRO A 105 47.04 1.91 -3.52
C PRO A 105 47.55 1.28 -2.21
N LEU A 106 47.04 0.09 -1.87
CA LEU A 106 47.60 -0.75 -0.81
C LEU A 106 48.81 -1.52 -1.34
N ALA A 107 49.98 -1.19 -0.82
CA ALA A 107 51.21 -1.95 -1.00
C ALA A 107 51.23 -3.18 -0.08
N ALA A 108 51.67 -4.31 -0.63
CA ALA A 108 51.86 -5.57 0.06
C ALA A 108 53.09 -5.54 1.00
N SER A 109 52.89 -5.93 2.26
CA SER A 109 53.85 -6.63 3.15
C SER A 109 53.05 -7.00 4.40
N GLY A 110 52.99 -8.22 4.89
CA GLY A 110 54.10 -9.04 5.37
C GLY A 110 53.64 -9.57 6.74
N VAL A 111 53.40 -10.88 6.81
CA VAL A 111 53.02 -11.62 8.03
C VAL A 111 54.02 -11.39 9.15
N ARG A 112 53.57 -11.01 10.36
CA ARG A 112 54.24 -11.33 11.64
C ARG A 112 53.22 -11.49 12.78
N ASP A 113 53.30 -12.64 13.43
CA ASP A 113 52.69 -12.99 14.70
C ASP A 113 53.02 -11.98 15.81
N TYR A 114 52.07 -11.77 16.73
CA TYR A 114 52.37 -11.27 18.06
C TYR A 114 51.55 -11.98 19.14
N ASP A 115 52.28 -12.83 19.86
CA ASP A 115 51.96 -13.48 21.12
C ASP A 115 51.90 -12.44 22.25
N SER A 116 51.00 -12.61 23.23
CA SER A 116 50.79 -11.65 24.33
C SER A 116 51.18 -12.25 25.68
N PRO A 117 52.06 -11.61 26.49
CA PRO A 117 52.32 -12.07 27.84
C PRO A 117 51.50 -11.30 28.87
N ARG A 118 50.83 -12.05 29.75
CA ARG A 118 50.23 -11.58 31.01
C ARG A 118 51.28 -10.94 31.91
N ARG A 119 50.95 -9.82 32.56
CA ARG A 119 51.49 -9.43 33.87
C ARG A 119 50.52 -8.54 34.64
N SER A 120 50.28 -8.97 35.88
CA SER A 120 49.52 -8.35 36.96
C SER A 120 50.25 -7.16 37.59
N ALA A 121 49.50 -6.13 38.02
CA ALA A 121 49.97 -5.17 39.01
C ALA A 121 48.85 -4.78 39.98
N HIS A 122 49.13 -5.01 41.26
CA HIS A 122 48.34 -4.66 42.45
C HIS A 122 48.39 -3.14 42.74
N VAL A 123 47.32 -2.60 43.33
CA VAL A 123 47.33 -1.31 44.04
C VAL A 123 46.70 -1.51 45.43
N PRO A 124 47.27 -0.97 46.53
CA PRO A 124 46.88 -1.29 47.90
C PRO A 124 45.81 -0.34 48.48
N LEU A 125 45.01 -0.86 49.42
CA LEU A 125 44.06 -0.13 50.25
C LEU A 125 44.72 0.38 51.56
N PRO A 126 44.34 1.55 52.11
CA PRO A 126 44.67 1.91 53.48
C PRO A 126 43.55 1.51 54.47
N THR A 127 43.98 0.96 55.60
CA THR A 127 43.18 0.49 56.74
C THR A 127 43.07 1.54 57.85
N GLY A 128 41.88 1.66 58.47
CA GLY A 128 41.74 1.68 59.93
C GLY A 128 41.10 2.90 60.60
N LYS A 129 39.88 2.69 61.14
CA LYS A 129 39.47 2.71 62.57
C LYS A 129 38.11 3.39 62.83
N ASP A 130 37.13 2.56 63.20
CA ASP A 130 35.88 2.86 63.95
C ASP A 130 36.21 3.22 65.43
N PRO A 131 35.30 3.70 66.33
CA PRO A 131 33.85 3.42 66.39
C PRO A 131 32.90 4.56 66.89
N MET A 132 31.59 4.45 66.61
CA MET A 132 30.47 4.39 67.60
C MET A 132 29.10 4.84 67.04
N SER A 133 28.13 3.92 67.19
CA SER A 133 26.66 4.07 67.31
C SER A 133 25.77 4.54 66.13
N ARG A 134 25.19 3.52 65.46
CA ARG A 134 23.91 3.35 64.71
C ARG A 134 22.68 4.09 65.30
N PRO A 135 21.49 4.20 64.60
CA PRO A 135 20.89 3.26 63.61
C PRO A 135 20.20 3.94 62.39
N ALA A 136 19.64 3.33 61.33
CA ALA A 136 19.50 1.98 60.79
C ALA A 136 19.23 2.11 59.26
N PHE A 137 19.80 1.21 58.45
CA PHE A 137 19.32 0.84 57.11
C PHE A 137 18.34 -0.34 57.29
N THR A 138 17.22 -0.53 56.58
CA THR A 138 16.98 -0.91 55.15
C THR A 138 15.45 -1.22 55.03
N PRO A 139 14.82 -1.62 53.89
CA PRO A 139 15.20 -1.57 52.46
C PRO A 139 14.08 -1.09 51.50
N LEU A 140 14.43 -0.44 50.38
CA LEU A 140 13.53 -0.23 49.22
C LEU A 140 13.85 -1.19 48.05
N ALA A 141 14.33 -2.40 48.36
CA ALA A 141 14.70 -3.42 47.37
C ALA A 141 13.69 -4.59 47.30
N ALA A 142 12.56 -4.51 48.03
CA ALA A 142 11.55 -5.57 48.07
C ALA A 142 10.31 -5.30 47.20
N LEU A 143 10.23 -4.19 46.46
CA LEU A 143 9.03 -3.84 45.67
C LEU A 143 9.13 -4.11 44.16
N LEU A 144 10.25 -4.61 43.65
CA LEU A 144 10.43 -4.88 42.21
C LEU A 144 10.40 -6.37 41.83
N VAL A 145 10.23 -7.28 42.80
CA VAL A 145 10.14 -8.72 42.54
C VAL A 145 8.70 -9.27 42.69
N ALA A 146 7.75 -8.45 43.16
CA ALA A 146 6.37 -8.88 43.38
C ALA A 146 5.40 -8.63 42.19
N TYR A 147 5.83 -7.96 41.11
CA TYR A 147 4.94 -7.64 39.97
C TYR A 147 5.09 -8.57 38.75
N SER A 148 6.02 -9.53 38.77
CA SER A 148 6.25 -10.45 37.65
C SER A 148 5.72 -11.87 37.88
N LEU A 149 4.95 -12.13 38.95
CA LEU A 149 4.44 -13.47 39.29
C LEU A 149 2.94 -13.51 39.63
N LEU A 150 2.15 -12.65 38.99
CA LEU A 150 0.70 -12.81 38.91
C LEU A 150 0.29 -12.72 37.43
N LEU A 151 0.35 -13.87 36.75
CA LEU A 151 -0.51 -14.32 35.65
C LEU A 151 0.11 -15.55 34.90
N ILE A 152 0.65 -16.50 35.65
CA ILE A 152 0.76 -17.91 35.20
C ILE A 152 0.20 -18.79 36.32
N GLY A 153 -1.09 -19.10 36.23
CA GLY A 153 -1.69 -20.33 36.77
C GLY A 153 -2.24 -21.10 35.57
N CYS A 154 -2.23 -22.42 35.46
CA CYS A 154 -1.96 -23.53 36.38
C CYS A 154 -1.35 -24.67 35.55
N GLY A 155 -0.58 -25.56 36.18
CA GLY A 155 -0.37 -26.91 35.64
C GLY A 155 1.00 -27.53 35.91
N ASP A 156 1.11 -28.12 37.10
CA ASP A 156 1.95 -29.27 37.47
C ASP A 156 3.47 -29.24 37.23
N THR A 157 4.16 -29.03 38.35
CA THR A 157 5.56 -29.37 38.59
C THR A 157 5.79 -30.89 38.56
N THR A 158 6.79 -31.36 37.80
CA THR A 158 7.88 -32.16 38.37
C THR A 158 9.12 -32.17 37.48
N ASN A 159 10.27 -32.01 38.14
CA ASN A 159 11.60 -32.50 37.78
C ASN A 159 12.34 -31.83 36.61
N THR A 160 13.41 -31.08 36.92
CA THR A 160 14.79 -31.47 36.55
C THR A 160 15.81 -30.47 37.10
N ALA A 161 16.87 -31.01 37.69
CA ALA A 161 18.08 -30.31 38.05
C ALA A 161 19.07 -30.28 36.87
N ASN A 162 19.92 -29.25 36.86
CA ASN A 162 21.22 -29.14 36.19
C ASN A 162 21.32 -29.23 34.65
N ALA A 163 21.49 -28.07 34.01
CA ALA A 163 22.48 -27.79 32.95
C ALA A 163 22.52 -26.26 32.78
N GLY A 164 23.63 -25.54 32.99
CA GLY A 164 24.81 -25.59 32.12
C GLY A 164 24.56 -24.74 30.87
N PHE A 165 24.76 -23.43 30.94
CA PHE A 165 24.68 -22.53 29.77
C PHE A 165 25.86 -22.82 28.84
N ASP A 166 25.61 -23.57 27.77
CA ASP A 166 26.52 -23.74 26.64
C ASP A 166 26.27 -22.63 25.60
N THR A 167 27.33 -21.94 25.19
CA THR A 167 27.31 -20.78 24.26
C THR A 167 27.62 -21.19 22.82
N ARG A 168 27.34 -22.43 22.44
CA ARG A 168 27.41 -22.91 21.06
C ARG A 168 26.12 -23.57 20.61
N ALA A 169 25.06 -22.79 20.53
CA ALA A 169 23.96 -23.09 19.62
C ALA A 169 24.09 -22.16 18.42
N ALA A 170 24.69 -22.68 17.35
CA ALA A 170 24.43 -22.15 16.02
C ALA A 170 22.90 -22.12 15.86
N VAL A 171 22.36 -20.95 15.53
CA VAL A 171 20.96 -20.83 15.13
C VAL A 171 20.84 -21.61 13.82
N ALA A 172 20.48 -22.88 13.94
CA ALA A 172 19.93 -23.64 12.83
C ALA A 172 18.62 -22.94 12.47
N VAL A 173 18.68 -22.09 11.44
CA VAL A 173 17.49 -21.64 10.74
C VAL A 173 16.89 -22.89 10.14
N SER A 174 15.82 -23.41 10.76
CA SER A 174 15.01 -24.46 10.17
C SER A 174 14.55 -24.00 8.78
N PRO A 175 14.80 -24.74 7.70
CA PRO A 175 14.15 -24.47 6.44
C PRO A 175 12.68 -24.89 6.58
N ALA A 176 11.77 -24.06 6.09
CA ALA A 176 10.31 -24.27 6.09
C ALA A 176 9.62 -24.19 7.47
N GLY A 177 9.68 -23.02 8.10
CA GLY A 177 8.64 -22.59 9.03
C GLY A 177 7.53 -21.91 8.24
N THR A 178 6.37 -22.56 8.13
CA THR A 178 5.15 -22.03 7.53
C THR A 178 4.73 -20.73 8.22
N TYR A 179 4.98 -19.59 7.58
CA TYR A 179 4.21 -18.36 7.78
C TYR A 179 2.82 -18.47 7.10
N GLY A 180 2.30 -19.68 6.89
CA GLY A 180 1.05 -19.92 6.17
C GLY A 180 -0.15 -19.73 7.07
N ASN A 181 -0.53 -18.49 7.36
CA ASN A 181 -1.73 -18.17 8.14
C ASN A 181 -2.81 -17.45 7.33
N HIS A 182 -2.56 -17.14 6.05
CA HIS A 182 -3.65 -16.72 5.18
C HIS A 182 -4.50 -17.93 4.80
N ALA A 183 -5.75 -17.92 5.27
CA ALA A 183 -6.76 -18.86 4.81
C ALA A 183 -6.86 -18.81 3.28
N LEU A 184 -7.24 -19.92 2.65
CA LEU A 184 -7.58 -19.91 1.23
C LEU A 184 -8.56 -18.76 0.96
N PRO A 185 -8.40 -18.02 -0.16
CA PRO A 185 -9.34 -16.96 -0.50
C PRO A 185 -10.78 -17.50 -0.47
N GLY A 186 -11.65 -16.85 0.29
CA GLY A 186 -13.09 -17.17 0.29
C GLY A 186 -13.68 -16.95 -1.11
N ASP A 187 -14.90 -17.43 -1.37
CA ASP A 187 -15.55 -17.27 -2.69
C ASP A 187 -15.51 -15.81 -3.18
N PRO A 188 -15.34 -15.56 -4.49
CA PRO A 188 -15.27 -14.20 -4.99
C PRO A 188 -16.62 -13.51 -4.77
N VAL A 189 -16.57 -12.24 -4.38
CA VAL A 189 -17.76 -11.39 -4.24
C VAL A 189 -18.26 -10.93 -5.62
N ILE A 190 -17.35 -10.85 -6.59
CA ILE A 190 -17.68 -10.63 -8.00
C ILE A 190 -18.10 -11.97 -8.64
N PRO A 191 -19.21 -12.01 -9.41
CA PRO A 191 -19.60 -13.21 -10.14
C PRO A 191 -18.52 -13.71 -11.10
N MET A 192 -18.31 -15.03 -11.14
CA MET A 192 -17.32 -15.65 -12.04
C MET A 192 -17.57 -15.35 -13.52
N GLU A 193 -18.82 -15.10 -13.94
CA GLU A 193 -19.12 -14.69 -15.32
C GLU A 193 -18.44 -13.36 -15.68
N THR A 194 -18.53 -12.37 -14.79
CA THR A 194 -17.86 -11.07 -14.96
C THR A 194 -16.34 -11.22 -14.94
N LEU A 195 -15.80 -12.07 -14.06
CA LEU A 195 -14.36 -12.34 -14.03
C LEU A 195 -13.87 -13.03 -15.30
N ARG A 196 -14.68 -13.89 -15.93
CA ARG A 196 -14.33 -14.53 -17.20
C ARG A 196 -14.23 -13.54 -18.36
N GLU A 197 -15.00 -12.45 -18.35
CA GLU A 197 -14.85 -11.36 -19.31
C GLU A 197 -13.47 -10.69 -19.15
N ASP A 198 -13.08 -10.37 -17.91
CA ASP A 198 -11.75 -9.83 -17.60
C ASP A 198 -10.63 -10.83 -17.95
N TYR A 199 -10.85 -12.13 -17.77
CA TYR A 199 -9.91 -13.19 -18.16
C TYR A 199 -9.76 -13.31 -19.67
N ALA A 200 -10.84 -13.15 -20.43
CA ALA A 200 -10.77 -13.17 -21.89
C ALA A 200 -9.95 -11.98 -22.40
N HIS A 201 -10.11 -10.81 -21.77
CA HIS A 201 -9.27 -9.64 -22.02
C HIS A 201 -7.79 -9.90 -21.65
N LEU A 202 -7.53 -10.53 -20.51
CA LEU A 202 -6.18 -10.93 -20.12
C LEU A 202 -5.56 -11.91 -21.12
N ALA A 203 -6.30 -12.92 -21.56
CA ALA A 203 -5.85 -13.88 -22.56
C ALA A 203 -5.43 -13.18 -23.87
N GLU A 204 -6.25 -12.24 -24.35
CA GLU A 204 -5.90 -11.44 -25.53
C GLU A 204 -4.67 -10.56 -25.29
N THR A 205 -4.56 -9.96 -24.10
CA THR A 205 -3.38 -9.18 -23.70
C THR A 205 -2.11 -10.03 -23.79
N THR A 206 -2.13 -11.27 -23.30
CA THR A 206 -0.97 -12.16 -23.38
C THR A 206 -0.61 -12.54 -24.83
N ARG A 207 -1.60 -12.75 -25.70
CA ARG A 207 -1.37 -13.04 -27.13
C ARG A 207 -0.78 -11.85 -27.88
N ALA A 208 -1.21 -10.63 -27.51
CA ALA A 208 -0.72 -9.40 -28.11
C ALA A 208 0.72 -9.06 -27.71
N ASN A 209 1.23 -9.63 -26.61
CA ASN A 209 2.55 -9.36 -26.05
C ASN A 209 3.41 -10.64 -25.95
N PRO A 210 3.82 -11.24 -27.08
CA PRO A 210 4.48 -12.56 -27.09
C PRO A 210 5.87 -12.58 -26.44
N ASP A 211 6.51 -11.42 -26.28
CA ASP A 211 7.81 -11.28 -25.62
C ASP A 211 7.69 -11.07 -24.10
N VAL A 212 6.47 -10.95 -23.57
CA VAL A 212 6.16 -10.76 -22.15
C VAL A 212 5.70 -12.08 -21.54
N THR A 213 6.27 -12.46 -20.40
CA THR A 213 5.85 -13.65 -19.65
C THR A 213 4.89 -13.25 -18.54
N TYR A 214 3.71 -13.89 -18.50
CA TYR A 214 2.67 -13.60 -17.53
C TYR A 214 2.63 -14.68 -16.44
N TYR A 215 2.89 -14.29 -15.20
CA TYR A 215 2.83 -15.18 -14.04
C TYR A 215 1.52 -15.00 -13.28
N VAL A 216 0.85 -16.11 -12.97
CA VAL A 216 -0.43 -16.14 -12.26
C VAL A 216 -0.42 -17.16 -11.13
N ARG A 217 -1.21 -16.87 -10.09
CA ARG A 217 -1.65 -17.86 -9.11
C ARG A 217 -3.12 -18.14 -9.34
N TYR A 218 -3.51 -19.39 -9.24
CA TYR A 218 -4.89 -19.81 -9.49
C TYR A 218 -5.33 -20.90 -8.51
N LEU A 219 -6.61 -20.88 -8.16
CA LEU A 219 -7.30 -21.87 -7.36
C LEU A 219 -7.99 -22.87 -8.30
N GLU A 220 -7.65 -24.15 -8.16
CA GLU A 220 -8.26 -25.28 -8.85
C GLU A 220 -8.44 -26.42 -7.83
N ASP A 221 -9.62 -27.04 -7.79
CA ASP A 221 -9.93 -28.15 -6.88
C ASP A 221 -9.57 -27.91 -5.39
N GLY A 222 -9.69 -26.67 -4.93
CA GLY A 222 -9.39 -26.28 -3.56
C GLY A 222 -7.90 -26.12 -3.23
N ALA A 223 -7.01 -26.14 -4.22
CA ALA A 223 -5.59 -25.91 -4.06
C ALA A 223 -5.11 -24.71 -4.90
N VAL A 224 -4.20 -23.92 -4.33
CA VAL A 224 -3.55 -22.82 -5.05
C VAL A 224 -2.32 -23.34 -5.78
N HIS A 225 -2.22 -22.98 -7.06
CA HIS A 225 -1.13 -23.33 -7.96
C HIS A 225 -0.49 -22.07 -8.53
N TYR A 226 0.77 -22.21 -8.94
CA TYR A 226 1.53 -21.19 -9.66
C TYR A 226 1.57 -21.58 -11.14
N GLY A 227 1.52 -20.61 -12.05
CA GLY A 227 1.54 -20.89 -13.48
C GLY A 227 2.06 -19.75 -14.33
N ILE A 228 2.39 -20.09 -15.57
CA ILE A 228 2.66 -19.13 -16.64
C ILE A 228 1.46 -19.15 -17.58
N LEU A 229 0.87 -17.98 -17.84
CA LEU A 229 -0.29 -17.82 -18.70
C LEU A 229 0.14 -17.49 -20.14
N GLU A 230 -0.38 -18.26 -21.10
CA GLU A 230 -0.22 -18.05 -22.54
C GLU A 230 -1.59 -18.19 -23.23
N GLY A 231 -2.19 -17.08 -23.63
CA GLY A 231 -3.57 -17.04 -24.09
C GLY A 231 -4.53 -17.48 -22.98
N GLU A 232 -5.24 -18.59 -23.20
CA GLU A 232 -6.14 -19.20 -22.21
C GLU A 232 -5.49 -20.38 -21.47
N THR A 233 -4.27 -20.76 -21.81
CA THR A 233 -3.60 -21.91 -21.20
C THR A 233 -2.68 -21.46 -20.08
N ILE A 234 -2.93 -21.96 -18.87
CA ILE A 234 -2.02 -21.80 -17.74
C ILE A 234 -1.15 -23.04 -17.66
N ARG A 235 0.17 -22.87 -17.83
CA ARG A 235 1.14 -23.94 -17.66
C ARG A 235 1.65 -23.97 -16.22
N GLN A 236 1.30 -25.02 -15.49
CA GLN A 236 1.54 -25.11 -14.05
C GLN A 236 3.04 -25.26 -13.73
N LEU A 237 3.50 -24.47 -12.75
CA LEU A 237 4.83 -24.50 -12.15
C LEU A 237 4.87 -25.38 -10.89
N SER A 238 6.05 -25.93 -10.60
CA SER A 238 6.28 -26.83 -9.46
C SER A 238 6.33 -26.13 -8.10
N SER A 239 6.59 -24.84 -8.06
CA SER A 239 6.81 -24.06 -6.84
C SER A 239 6.58 -22.56 -7.08
N HIS A 240 6.79 -21.76 -6.02
CA HIS A 240 6.79 -20.31 -6.06
C HIS A 240 7.81 -19.74 -7.08
N TYR A 241 7.56 -18.56 -7.63
CA TYR A 241 8.36 -17.98 -8.72
C TYR A 241 9.85 -17.82 -8.41
N PHE A 242 10.19 -17.50 -7.17
CA PHE A 242 11.57 -17.31 -6.72
C PHE A 242 12.25 -18.59 -6.17
N ASP A 243 11.58 -19.75 -6.25
CA ASP A 243 12.10 -21.04 -5.76
C ASP A 243 12.67 -21.90 -6.91
N ASN A 244 13.18 -21.29 -7.97
CA ASN A 244 13.61 -21.95 -9.21
C ASN A 244 12.55 -22.93 -9.76
N PRO A 245 11.35 -22.44 -10.09
CA PRO A 245 10.26 -23.31 -10.52
C PRO A 245 10.55 -23.96 -11.86
N SER A 246 10.00 -25.16 -12.04
CA SER A 246 9.99 -25.85 -13.33
C SER A 246 8.55 -26.18 -13.74
N PRO A 247 8.24 -26.21 -15.04
CA PRO A 247 6.94 -26.66 -15.53
C PRO A 247 6.69 -28.11 -15.13
N THR A 248 5.49 -28.39 -14.62
CA THR A 248 5.10 -29.75 -14.18
C THR A 248 4.64 -30.64 -15.34
N GLY A 249 4.33 -30.04 -16.50
CA GLY A 249 3.64 -30.70 -17.61
C GLY A 249 2.11 -30.67 -17.50
N ARG A 250 1.55 -30.26 -16.35
CA ARG A 250 0.12 -29.98 -16.22
C ARG A 250 -0.22 -28.61 -16.80
N THR A 251 -1.42 -28.52 -17.35
CA THR A 251 -2.03 -27.28 -17.84
C THR A 251 -3.43 -27.15 -17.27
N ALA A 252 -3.87 -25.91 -17.05
CA ALA A 252 -5.25 -25.56 -16.73
C ALA A 252 -5.79 -24.57 -17.77
N ASP A 253 -7.10 -24.56 -17.97
CA ASP A 253 -7.78 -23.54 -18.77
C ASP A 253 -8.10 -22.35 -17.87
N LEU A 254 -7.72 -21.14 -18.30
CA LEU A 254 -7.99 -19.89 -17.59
C LEU A 254 -9.48 -19.70 -17.26
N MET A 255 -10.39 -20.20 -18.11
CA MET A 255 -11.84 -20.04 -17.94
C MET A 255 -12.44 -21.00 -16.91
N ASP A 256 -11.71 -22.06 -16.58
CA ASP A 256 -12.14 -23.12 -15.66
C ASP A 256 -11.55 -22.98 -14.25
N VAL A 257 -10.62 -22.03 -14.06
CA VAL A 257 -9.99 -21.76 -12.77
C VAL A 257 -10.39 -20.38 -12.22
N ARG A 258 -10.03 -20.14 -10.96
CA ARG A 258 -10.12 -18.80 -10.36
C ARG A 258 -8.72 -18.24 -10.16
N LEU A 259 -8.42 -17.10 -10.76
CA LEU A 259 -7.22 -16.35 -10.41
C LEU A 259 -7.34 -15.80 -8.98
N VAL A 260 -6.23 -15.84 -8.26
CA VAL A 260 -6.06 -15.20 -6.93
C VAL A 260 -4.96 -14.16 -7.04
N SER A 261 -4.61 -13.46 -5.96
CA SER A 261 -3.47 -12.53 -6.00
C SER A 261 -2.24 -13.22 -6.61
N PRO A 262 -1.60 -12.62 -7.64
CA PRO A 262 -0.52 -13.28 -8.35
C PRO A 262 0.72 -13.47 -7.48
N LEU A 263 0.85 -12.75 -6.35
CA LEU A 263 1.83 -13.02 -5.30
C LEU A 263 1.19 -13.66 -4.08
N ASP A 264 1.96 -14.51 -3.41
CA ASP A 264 1.58 -15.10 -2.14
C ASP A 264 1.91 -14.15 -0.99
N PRO A 265 0.92 -13.60 -0.26
CA PRO A 265 1.17 -12.67 0.84
C PRO A 265 2.15 -13.19 1.89
N ASP A 266 2.12 -14.51 2.16
CA ASP A 266 3.02 -15.16 3.13
C ASP A 266 4.49 -15.18 2.68
N ARG A 267 4.75 -14.82 1.41
CA ARG A 267 6.08 -14.79 0.78
C ARG A 267 6.56 -13.36 0.54
N VAL A 268 5.75 -12.35 0.86
CA VAL A 268 6.10 -10.93 0.71
C VAL A 268 6.67 -10.42 2.03
N SER A 269 7.91 -9.92 2.02
CA SER A 269 8.52 -9.38 3.24
C SER A 269 8.04 -7.96 3.54
N LYS A 270 7.81 -7.14 2.52
CA LYS A 270 7.35 -5.76 2.69
C LYS A 270 6.58 -5.24 1.48
N VAL A 271 5.64 -4.34 1.77
CA VAL A 271 4.84 -3.62 0.79
C VAL A 271 5.00 -2.13 1.07
N LEU A 272 5.59 -1.39 0.13
CA LEU A 272 5.90 0.03 0.28
C LEU A 272 5.28 0.82 -0.86
N GLY A 273 4.92 2.07 -0.60
CA GLY A 273 4.41 2.95 -1.65
C GLY A 273 4.88 4.38 -1.52
N VAL A 274 4.88 5.09 -2.65
CA VAL A 274 5.23 6.50 -2.72
C VAL A 274 3.98 7.35 -2.96
N ALA A 275 3.75 8.32 -2.07
CA ALA A 275 2.65 9.26 -2.23
C ALA A 275 3.07 10.45 -3.09
N VAL A 276 2.12 11.01 -3.83
CA VAL A 276 2.28 12.26 -4.60
C VAL A 276 3.36 12.15 -5.69
N ASN A 277 3.47 10.98 -6.34
CA ASN A 277 4.46 10.73 -7.38
C ASN A 277 3.94 10.97 -8.82
N THR A 278 2.92 11.80 -9.02
CA THR A 278 2.38 12.09 -10.36
C THR A 278 2.45 13.58 -10.64
N MET A 279 2.94 13.94 -11.82
CA MET A 279 3.11 15.32 -12.27
C MET A 279 1.78 16.07 -12.21
N ARG A 280 1.79 17.21 -11.51
CA ARG A 280 0.62 18.09 -11.34
C ARG A 280 0.99 19.45 -11.94
N PRO A 281 0.53 19.78 -13.17
CA PRO A 281 0.88 21.04 -13.82
C PRO A 281 0.59 22.28 -12.95
N GLN A 282 -0.45 22.23 -12.12
CA GLN A 282 -0.83 23.32 -11.21
C GLN A 282 0.13 23.50 -10.03
N LEU A 283 1.00 22.51 -9.77
CA LEU A 283 2.00 22.52 -8.71
C LEU A 283 3.44 22.61 -9.26
N ALA A 284 3.61 22.82 -10.57
CA ALA A 284 4.92 22.86 -11.22
C ALA A 284 5.85 23.97 -10.69
N ASP A 285 5.26 25.05 -10.15
CA ASP A 285 6.01 26.18 -9.56
C ASP A 285 6.37 25.96 -8.08
N LEU A 286 5.90 24.88 -7.45
CA LEU A 286 6.32 24.53 -6.09
C LEU A 286 7.71 23.89 -6.11
N PRO A 287 8.55 24.15 -5.09
CA PRO A 287 9.84 23.48 -4.99
C PRO A 287 9.63 21.96 -4.95
N SER A 288 10.37 21.26 -5.81
CA SER A 288 10.42 19.79 -5.82
C SER A 288 10.76 19.28 -4.42
N GLU A 289 9.99 18.30 -3.93
CA GLU A 289 10.30 17.67 -2.65
C GLU A 289 11.60 16.87 -2.80
N ALA A 290 12.60 17.20 -1.98
CA ALA A 290 13.92 16.57 -2.04
C ALA A 290 13.90 15.06 -1.74
N HIS A 291 12.83 14.56 -1.12
CA HIS A 291 12.67 13.18 -0.69
C HIS A 291 11.25 12.69 -1.02
N PRO A 292 11.08 11.54 -1.69
CA PRO A 292 9.75 10.97 -1.93
C PRO A 292 9.02 10.61 -0.63
N ARG A 293 7.69 10.76 -0.62
CA ARG A 293 6.85 10.53 0.57
C ARG A 293 6.40 9.08 0.68
N TRP A 294 7.24 8.27 1.33
CA TRP A 294 6.98 6.85 1.53
C TRP A 294 5.90 6.56 2.58
N PHE A 295 5.19 5.45 2.35
CA PHE A 295 4.33 4.77 3.32
C PHE A 295 4.50 3.25 3.19
N ALA A 296 3.96 2.51 4.15
CA ALA A 296 3.93 1.06 4.11
C ALA A 296 2.47 0.57 4.08
N LYS A 297 2.24 -0.50 3.32
CA LYS A 297 1.11 -1.40 3.50
C LYS A 297 1.64 -2.69 4.13
N LEU A 298 0.75 -3.58 4.54
CA LEU A 298 1.16 -4.85 5.15
C LEU A 298 0.87 -6.03 4.20
N PRO A 299 1.64 -7.12 4.20
CA PRO A 299 1.38 -8.26 3.32
C PRO A 299 -0.06 -8.79 3.42
N ASN A 300 -0.65 -8.81 4.62
CA ASN A 300 -2.03 -9.22 4.86
C ASN A 300 -3.10 -8.33 4.20
N SER A 301 -2.74 -7.14 3.71
CA SER A 301 -3.67 -6.29 2.94
C SER A 301 -3.84 -6.74 1.49
N ILE A 302 -2.98 -7.64 0.99
CA ILE A 302 -2.97 -8.08 -0.41
C ILE A 302 -4.15 -9.00 -0.71
N ILE A 303 -4.90 -8.65 -1.75
CA ILE A 303 -5.96 -9.49 -2.34
C ILE A 303 -5.88 -9.49 -3.87
N GLY A 304 -6.48 -10.48 -4.50
CA GLY A 304 -6.57 -10.60 -5.96
C GLY A 304 -7.88 -10.09 -6.54
N THR A 305 -8.04 -10.29 -7.84
CA THR A 305 -9.28 -9.99 -8.56
C THR A 305 -10.46 -10.84 -8.05
N GLY A 306 -11.63 -10.25 -7.98
CA GLY A 306 -12.87 -10.87 -7.50
C GLY A 306 -13.07 -10.87 -5.99
N GLU A 307 -12.05 -10.51 -5.20
CA GLU A 307 -12.13 -10.48 -3.74
C GLU A 307 -12.74 -9.16 -3.22
N GLY A 308 -13.32 -9.19 -2.01
CA GLY A 308 -13.97 -8.03 -1.40
C GLY A 308 -12.99 -7.12 -0.67
N ILE A 309 -13.21 -5.81 -0.76
CA ILE A 309 -12.48 -4.78 0.00
C ILE A 309 -13.34 -4.37 1.17
N GLU A 310 -12.85 -4.61 2.38
CA GLU A 310 -13.57 -4.33 3.61
C GLU A 310 -13.59 -2.83 3.91
N LEU A 311 -14.80 -2.29 4.11
CA LEU A 311 -15.04 -0.91 4.52
C LEU A 311 -15.44 -0.87 6.02
N PRO A 312 -14.58 -0.35 6.90
CA PRO A 312 -14.91 -0.07 8.29
C PRO A 312 -16.03 0.98 8.37
N GLU A 313 -16.92 0.83 9.34
CA GLU A 313 -18.08 1.73 9.50
C GLU A 313 -17.67 3.13 9.98
N GLU A 314 -16.51 3.24 10.62
CA GLU A 314 -15.87 4.50 11.04
C GLU A 314 -15.07 5.19 9.92
N SER A 315 -14.98 4.58 8.74
CA SER A 315 -14.36 5.21 7.57
C SER A 315 -15.17 6.42 7.13
N GLY A 316 -14.50 7.56 6.95
CA GLY A 316 -15.12 8.80 6.49
C GLY A 316 -14.88 9.10 5.02
N ASN A 317 -13.75 8.62 4.47
CA ASN A 317 -13.27 8.91 3.13
C ASN A 317 -12.25 7.86 2.64
N LEU A 318 -12.63 6.58 2.65
CA LEU A 318 -11.89 5.56 1.89
C LEU A 318 -11.91 5.91 0.40
N ASN A 319 -10.75 5.92 -0.24
CA ASN A 319 -10.58 6.19 -1.66
C ASN A 319 -9.76 5.09 -2.34
N TYR A 320 -9.99 4.98 -3.65
CA TYR A 320 -9.18 4.23 -4.60
C TYR A 320 -8.01 5.06 -5.10
N GLU A 321 -6.94 4.39 -5.50
CA GLU A 321 -5.73 4.98 -6.08
C GLU A 321 -5.15 3.97 -7.09
N ALA A 322 -5.46 4.12 -8.38
CA ALA A 322 -4.94 3.24 -9.42
C ALA A 322 -3.44 3.46 -9.66
N GLU A 323 -2.65 2.38 -9.59
CA GLU A 323 -1.19 2.44 -9.71
C GLU A 323 -0.61 1.28 -10.55
N LEU A 324 0.55 1.56 -11.15
CA LEU A 324 1.50 0.53 -11.55
C LEU A 324 2.23 0.03 -10.30
N VAL A 325 2.43 -1.28 -10.21
CA VAL A 325 3.06 -1.90 -9.04
C VAL A 325 4.26 -2.73 -9.46
N LEU A 326 5.42 -2.48 -8.86
CA LEU A 326 6.67 -3.19 -9.14
C LEU A 326 6.83 -4.38 -8.21
N ILE A 327 7.30 -5.51 -8.75
CA ILE A 327 7.71 -6.68 -7.98
C ILE A 327 9.23 -6.81 -8.02
N ILE A 328 9.87 -6.81 -6.86
CA ILE A 328 11.32 -6.97 -6.77
C ILE A 328 11.69 -8.45 -7.01
N GLY A 329 12.72 -8.70 -7.82
CA GLY A 329 13.16 -10.06 -8.18
C GLY A 329 14.46 -10.52 -7.55
N ARG A 330 15.26 -9.57 -7.04
CA ARG A 330 16.61 -9.81 -6.55
C ARG A 330 16.86 -8.96 -5.31
N GLU A 331 17.74 -9.44 -4.44
CA GLU A 331 18.15 -8.65 -3.28
C GLU A 331 18.80 -7.34 -3.75
N ALA A 332 18.19 -6.19 -3.43
CA ALA A 332 18.68 -4.87 -3.82
C ALA A 332 19.15 -4.08 -2.60
N ARG A 333 20.43 -3.69 -2.59
CA ARG A 333 21.01 -2.83 -1.56
C ARG A 333 22.05 -1.88 -2.18
N HIS A 334 21.85 -0.58 -1.97
CA HIS A 334 22.69 0.48 -2.55
C HIS A 334 22.82 0.39 -4.08
N VAL A 335 21.71 0.09 -4.75
CA VAL A 335 21.63 -0.04 -6.21
C VAL A 335 21.56 1.35 -6.83
N SER A 336 22.27 1.56 -7.95
CA SER A 336 22.20 2.80 -8.73
C SER A 336 20.88 2.90 -9.50
N VAL A 337 20.57 4.07 -10.07
CA VAL A 337 19.36 4.21 -10.92
C VAL A 337 19.52 3.38 -12.19
N GLU A 338 20.72 3.34 -12.75
CA GLU A 338 21.03 2.63 -14.00
C GLU A 338 20.91 1.10 -13.85
N ASP A 339 21.28 0.57 -12.68
CA ASP A 339 21.21 -0.87 -12.40
C ASP A 339 19.84 -1.30 -11.85
N ALA A 340 19.02 -0.37 -11.38
CA ALA A 340 17.73 -0.66 -10.75
C ALA A 340 16.77 -1.52 -11.59
N PRO A 341 16.66 -1.35 -12.93
CA PRO A 341 15.82 -2.20 -13.77
C PRO A 341 16.13 -3.70 -13.62
N ASP A 342 17.39 -4.08 -13.40
CA ASP A 342 17.80 -5.49 -13.25
C ASP A 342 17.31 -6.14 -11.95
N TYR A 343 16.76 -5.35 -11.01
CA TYR A 343 16.22 -5.82 -9.74
C TYR A 343 14.68 -5.85 -9.73
N ILE A 344 14.04 -5.23 -10.72
CA ILE A 344 12.59 -5.30 -10.93
C ILE A 344 12.30 -6.57 -11.73
N TRP A 345 11.62 -7.53 -11.12
CA TRP A 345 11.26 -8.78 -11.78
C TRP A 345 10.17 -8.58 -12.83
N GLY A 346 9.15 -7.81 -12.48
CA GLY A 346 7.99 -7.57 -13.31
C GLY A 346 7.06 -6.56 -12.66
N VAL A 347 5.95 -6.30 -13.33
CA VAL A 347 4.96 -5.31 -12.92
C VAL A 347 3.55 -5.92 -12.89
N THR A 348 2.67 -5.33 -12.08
CA THR A 348 1.25 -5.71 -12.01
C THR A 348 0.38 -4.45 -11.86
N ALA A 349 -0.93 -4.57 -12.04
CA ALA A 349 -1.87 -3.50 -11.72
C ALA A 349 -2.21 -3.54 -10.24
N GLY A 350 -2.46 -2.38 -9.63
CA GLY A 350 -2.91 -2.33 -8.24
C GLY A 350 -3.82 -1.15 -7.92
N ASN A 351 -4.59 -1.32 -6.85
CA ASN A 351 -5.38 -0.25 -6.25
C ASN A 351 -4.91 0.03 -4.81
N ASP A 352 -4.35 1.20 -4.55
CA ASP A 352 -3.87 1.59 -3.23
C ASP A 352 -4.99 2.20 -2.38
N MET A 353 -5.81 1.33 -1.78
CA MET A 353 -6.95 1.79 -0.97
C MET A 353 -6.47 2.58 0.26
N SER A 354 -7.10 3.73 0.46
CA SER A 354 -6.60 4.78 1.35
C SER A 354 -7.71 5.51 2.10
N GLU A 355 -7.68 5.46 3.42
CA GLU A 355 -8.57 6.27 4.25
C GLU A 355 -7.96 7.65 4.51
N ASN A 356 -8.51 8.67 3.86
CA ASN A 356 -7.87 9.99 3.83
C ASN A 356 -8.12 10.86 5.07
N THR A 357 -9.11 10.51 5.90
CA THR A 357 -9.39 11.21 7.17
C THR A 357 -8.42 10.80 8.28
N TRP A 358 -7.71 9.67 8.13
CA TRP A 358 -6.81 9.12 9.13
C TRP A 358 -5.34 9.60 9.04
N TYR A 359 -5.03 10.62 8.20
CA TYR A 359 -3.66 11.10 7.97
C TYR A 359 -3.08 12.12 8.97
N GLY A 360 -3.77 12.43 10.07
CA GLY A 360 -3.32 13.50 10.98
C GLY A 360 -2.00 13.21 11.70
N GLU A 361 -1.06 14.16 11.72
CA GLU A 361 0.19 14.10 12.52
C GLU A 361 -0.04 14.14 14.06
N GLY A 362 -1.29 14.23 14.52
CA GLY A 362 -1.71 13.98 15.91
C GLY A 362 -2.26 12.57 16.18
N ALA A 363 -2.34 11.72 15.14
CA ALA A 363 -3.05 10.44 15.18
C ALA A 363 -2.16 9.26 15.65
N GLY A 364 -2.79 8.33 16.36
CA GLY A 364 -2.17 7.30 17.20
C GLY A 364 -2.67 7.37 18.65
N ARG A 365 -3.20 8.53 19.08
CA ARG A 365 -3.90 8.70 20.38
C ARG A 365 -5.39 8.97 20.23
N GLU A 366 -5.78 9.73 19.21
CA GLU A 366 -7.17 10.17 18.98
C GLU A 366 -7.78 9.60 17.68
N GLY A 367 -7.00 8.83 16.91
CA GLY A 367 -7.44 8.21 15.65
C GLY A 367 -6.38 7.30 15.02
N PRO A 368 -6.72 6.57 13.94
CA PRO A 368 -5.80 5.63 13.30
C PRO A 368 -4.57 6.31 12.70
N THR A 369 -3.45 5.60 12.63
CA THR A 369 -2.21 6.13 12.01
C THR A 369 -2.19 5.89 10.51
N ARG A 370 -1.24 6.51 9.81
CA ARG A 370 -0.98 6.24 8.39
C ARG A 370 -0.73 4.77 8.06
N LEU A 371 -0.21 3.99 9.01
CA LEU A 371 -0.07 2.54 8.84
C LEU A 371 -1.44 1.86 8.70
N ILE A 372 -2.41 2.23 9.53
CA ILE A 372 -3.77 1.67 9.47
C ILE A 372 -4.52 2.20 8.24
N SER A 373 -4.32 3.47 7.89
CA SER A 373 -4.99 4.09 6.74
C SER A 373 -4.58 3.54 5.38
N LYS A 374 -3.46 2.80 5.31
CA LYS A 374 -2.92 2.18 4.09
C LYS A 374 -2.80 0.66 4.20
N GLY A 375 -2.61 0.11 5.40
CA GLY A 375 -2.24 -1.30 5.63
C GLY A 375 -3.33 -2.16 6.26
N THR A 376 -4.57 -1.70 6.31
CA THR A 376 -5.73 -2.52 6.72
C THR A 376 -5.89 -3.72 5.77
N ASP A 377 -6.39 -4.84 6.28
CA ASP A 377 -6.68 -6.05 5.49
C ASP A 377 -7.49 -5.69 4.23
N THR A 378 -7.28 -6.41 3.13
CA THR A 378 -7.94 -6.21 1.82
C THR A 378 -7.65 -4.90 1.08
N TRP A 379 -6.86 -3.98 1.63
CA TRP A 379 -6.63 -2.65 1.03
C TRP A 379 -5.48 -2.57 0.02
N ALA A 380 -4.85 -3.69 -0.33
CA ALA A 380 -3.83 -3.80 -1.38
C ALA A 380 -4.23 -4.73 -2.54
N PRO A 381 -5.36 -4.52 -3.25
CA PRO A 381 -5.65 -5.27 -4.46
C PRO A 381 -4.54 -5.19 -5.50
N ILE A 382 -4.06 -6.33 -5.98
CA ILE A 382 -3.10 -6.43 -7.08
C ILE A 382 -3.50 -7.54 -8.06
N GLY A 383 -3.10 -7.42 -9.33
CA GLY A 383 -3.34 -8.45 -10.32
C GLY A 383 -3.61 -7.92 -11.73
N PRO A 384 -4.25 -8.72 -12.60
CA PRO A 384 -4.58 -10.15 -12.40
C PRO A 384 -3.36 -11.06 -12.58
N ALA A 385 -2.27 -10.56 -13.17
CA ALA A 385 -1.03 -11.27 -13.43
C ALA A 385 0.18 -10.38 -13.12
N ILE A 386 1.36 -10.98 -13.01
CA ILE A 386 2.65 -10.27 -13.03
C ILE A 386 3.23 -10.39 -14.42
N ALA A 387 3.41 -9.26 -15.10
CA ALA A 387 4.02 -9.18 -16.42
C ALA A 387 5.53 -8.98 -16.29
N VAL A 388 6.31 -9.95 -16.79
CA VAL A 388 7.78 -9.95 -16.79
C VAL A 388 8.27 -9.69 -18.21
N GLY A 389 9.09 -8.64 -18.37
CA GLY A 389 9.61 -8.21 -19.68
C GLY A 389 8.76 -7.15 -20.40
N LEU A 390 7.69 -6.65 -19.76
CA LEU A 390 6.89 -5.54 -20.28
C LEU A 390 7.67 -4.22 -20.18
N ASP A 391 7.66 -3.41 -21.23
CA ASP A 391 8.06 -2.00 -21.16
C ASP A 391 6.97 -1.22 -20.43
N TYR A 392 7.30 -0.71 -19.24
CA TYR A 392 6.35 -0.07 -18.33
C TYR A 392 6.56 1.44 -18.20
N ASP A 393 7.38 2.06 -19.04
CA ASP A 393 7.74 3.48 -18.92
C ASP A 393 6.57 4.42 -19.28
N ASP A 394 5.66 4.00 -20.17
CA ASP A 394 4.53 4.82 -20.64
C ASP A 394 3.19 4.06 -20.70
N VAL A 395 3.05 2.97 -19.94
CA VAL A 395 1.80 2.19 -19.93
C VAL A 395 0.63 3.03 -19.43
N ARG A 396 -0.52 2.91 -20.09
CA ARG A 396 -1.77 3.53 -19.63
C ARG A 396 -2.32 2.83 -18.39
N ILE A 397 -2.83 3.62 -17.46
CA ILE A 397 -3.41 3.20 -16.18
C ILE A 397 -4.79 3.85 -16.04
N ILE A 398 -5.82 3.02 -15.89
CA ILE A 398 -7.22 3.47 -15.83
C ILE A 398 -7.86 2.96 -14.55
N HIS A 399 -8.51 3.85 -13.79
CA HIS A 399 -9.45 3.47 -12.73
C HIS A 399 -10.89 3.61 -13.21
N ARG A 400 -11.75 2.64 -12.89
CA ARG A 400 -13.20 2.80 -13.03
C ARG A 400 -13.93 2.51 -11.74
N LEU A 401 -14.96 3.31 -11.46
CA LEU A 401 -15.89 3.14 -10.36
C LEU A 401 -17.27 2.85 -10.93
N ASN A 402 -17.82 1.67 -10.67
CA ASN A 402 -19.09 1.21 -11.23
C ASN A 402 -19.15 1.35 -12.76
N GLY A 403 -18.03 1.07 -13.44
CA GLY A 403 -17.89 1.18 -14.89
C GLY A 403 -17.57 2.58 -15.43
N GLU A 404 -17.64 3.63 -14.61
CA GLU A 404 -17.30 5.00 -15.02
C GLU A 404 -15.81 5.29 -14.81
N VAL A 405 -15.14 5.84 -15.82
CA VAL A 405 -13.73 6.24 -15.73
C VAL A 405 -13.58 7.39 -14.74
N THR A 406 -12.67 7.22 -13.78
CA THR A 406 -12.43 8.21 -12.70
C THR A 406 -10.96 8.59 -12.56
N GLN A 407 -10.05 7.78 -13.10
CA GLN A 407 -8.65 8.14 -13.33
C GLN A 407 -8.23 7.59 -14.70
N ASP A 408 -7.46 8.37 -15.46
CA ASP A 408 -6.94 7.99 -16.77
C ASP A 408 -5.60 8.71 -16.98
N GLY A 409 -4.51 7.96 -16.91
CA GLY A 409 -3.16 8.50 -17.02
C GLY A 409 -2.17 7.47 -17.53
N THR A 410 -0.89 7.82 -17.49
CA THR A 410 0.20 6.96 -17.95
C THR A 410 1.35 6.95 -16.95
N ALA A 411 2.14 5.89 -16.95
CA ALA A 411 3.34 5.79 -16.11
C ALA A 411 4.38 6.90 -16.41
N SER A 412 4.39 7.46 -17.63
CA SER A 412 5.26 8.58 -17.98
C SER A 412 4.91 9.89 -17.26
N GLN A 413 3.75 9.95 -16.60
CA GLN A 413 3.36 11.07 -15.75
C GLN A 413 3.99 11.01 -14.36
N LEU A 414 4.70 9.93 -14.02
CA LEU A 414 5.34 9.79 -12.72
C LEU A 414 6.50 10.78 -12.55
N VAL A 415 6.65 11.36 -11.36
CA VAL A 415 7.71 12.34 -11.07
C VAL A 415 9.05 11.65 -10.84
N GLN A 416 9.04 10.58 -10.05
CA GLN A 416 10.14 9.63 -9.88
C GLN A 416 9.79 8.36 -10.65
N THR A 417 10.71 7.97 -11.52
CA THR A 417 10.62 6.72 -12.29
C THR A 417 10.72 5.49 -11.38
N PRO A 418 10.21 4.32 -11.82
CA PRO A 418 10.41 3.05 -11.13
C PRO A 418 11.86 2.77 -10.71
N ALA A 419 12.82 3.06 -11.60
CA ALA A 419 14.24 2.89 -11.34
C ALA A 419 14.74 3.80 -10.20
N GLU A 420 14.34 5.07 -10.19
CA GLU A 420 14.69 6.02 -9.13
C GLU A 420 14.10 5.62 -7.78
N LEU A 421 12.87 5.11 -7.76
CA LEU A 421 12.21 4.62 -6.53
C LEU A 421 12.98 3.44 -5.91
N VAL A 422 13.37 2.45 -6.72
CA VAL A 422 14.17 1.30 -6.27
C VAL A 422 15.55 1.75 -5.79
N ALA A 423 16.25 2.58 -6.55
CA ALA A 423 17.57 3.10 -6.17
C ALA A 423 17.50 3.87 -4.84
N TYR A 424 16.49 4.74 -4.70
CA TYR A 424 16.26 5.51 -3.48
C TYR A 424 16.03 4.62 -2.26
N LEU A 425 15.08 3.67 -2.33
CA LEU A 425 14.79 2.79 -1.20
C LEU A 425 15.96 1.89 -0.85
N SER A 426 16.62 1.32 -1.87
CA SER A 426 17.75 0.42 -1.69
C SER A 426 18.93 1.10 -0.97
N ARG A 427 19.01 2.44 -0.96
CA ARG A 427 19.97 3.19 -0.16
C ARG A 427 19.77 2.99 1.34
N TYR A 428 18.52 2.91 1.79
CA TYR A 428 18.16 2.93 3.22
C TYR A 428 17.78 1.54 3.75
N MET A 429 17.27 0.66 2.90
CA MET A 429 16.86 -0.69 3.30
C MET A 429 17.13 -1.70 2.18
N THR A 430 17.39 -2.94 2.56
CA THR A 430 17.52 -4.04 1.59
C THR A 430 16.14 -4.44 1.08
N LEU A 431 15.92 -4.43 -0.23
CA LEU A 431 14.73 -5.01 -0.88
C LEU A 431 15.00 -6.47 -1.20
N LEU A 432 14.00 -7.34 -1.11
CA LEU A 432 14.08 -8.79 -1.27
C LEU A 432 13.17 -9.25 -2.42
N PRO A 433 13.46 -10.40 -3.05
CA PRO A 433 12.56 -11.00 -4.03
C PRO A 433 11.15 -11.18 -3.46
N GLY A 434 10.14 -10.68 -4.19
CA GLY A 434 8.74 -10.68 -3.81
C GLY A 434 8.26 -9.41 -3.09
N ASP A 435 9.16 -8.50 -2.72
CA ASP A 435 8.73 -7.20 -2.19
C ASP A 435 7.99 -6.39 -3.25
N ILE A 436 7.03 -5.59 -2.78
CA ILE A 436 6.10 -4.85 -3.62
C ILE A 436 6.33 -3.35 -3.44
N LEU A 437 6.49 -2.62 -4.56
CA LEU A 437 6.59 -1.17 -4.58
C LEU A 437 5.45 -0.55 -5.41
N TRP A 438 4.63 0.25 -4.76
CA TRP A 438 3.55 1.05 -5.34
C TRP A 438 4.13 2.38 -5.84
N THR A 439 3.96 2.69 -7.13
CA THR A 439 4.70 3.79 -7.79
C THR A 439 4.03 5.15 -7.68
N GLY A 440 2.85 5.24 -7.09
CA GLY A 440 2.03 6.44 -7.02
C GLY A 440 0.92 6.44 -8.07
N THR A 441 -0.20 7.05 -7.68
CA THR A 441 -1.44 7.02 -8.45
C THR A 441 -1.57 8.08 -9.53
N VAL A 442 -2.13 7.70 -10.68
CA VAL A 442 -2.49 8.65 -11.76
C VAL A 442 -3.52 9.68 -11.29
N LEU A 443 -3.65 10.81 -12.02
CA LEU A 443 -4.56 11.86 -11.58
C LEU A 443 -6.02 11.44 -11.72
N PHE A 444 -6.85 11.99 -10.83
CA PHE A 444 -8.30 11.86 -10.92
C PHE A 444 -8.84 12.77 -12.02
N GLU A 445 -9.86 12.27 -12.71
CA GLU A 445 -10.73 13.09 -13.54
C GLU A 445 -11.44 14.16 -12.68
N GLU A 446 -11.70 15.31 -13.27
CA GLU A 446 -12.28 16.44 -12.54
C GLU A 446 -13.65 16.08 -11.96
N GLY A 447 -13.80 16.20 -10.63
CA GLY A 447 -15.04 15.89 -9.92
C GLY A 447 -15.34 14.40 -9.74
N ALA A 448 -14.47 13.49 -10.18
CA ALA A 448 -14.69 12.04 -10.09
C ALA A 448 -14.48 11.45 -8.69
N ARG A 449 -13.72 12.16 -7.83
CA ARG A 449 -13.35 11.68 -6.50
C ARG A 449 -14.52 11.76 -5.52
N ARG A 450 -14.86 10.62 -4.89
CA ARG A 450 -15.79 10.53 -3.75
C ARG A 450 -15.38 9.42 -2.79
N ALA A 451 -15.92 9.45 -1.58
CA ALA A 451 -15.80 8.35 -0.63
C ALA A 451 -16.46 7.08 -1.18
N MET A 452 -15.84 5.93 -0.88
CA MET A 452 -16.36 4.61 -1.21
C MET A 452 -17.56 4.21 -0.35
N GLU A 453 -18.50 3.50 -0.96
CA GLU A 453 -19.70 2.97 -0.33
C GLU A 453 -19.76 1.44 -0.50
N VAL A 454 -20.40 0.75 0.44
CA VAL A 454 -20.65 -0.70 0.32
C VAL A 454 -21.41 -0.99 -0.97
N GLY A 455 -20.91 -1.95 -1.75
CA GLY A 455 -21.46 -2.35 -3.03
C GLY A 455 -20.78 -1.71 -4.24
N ASP A 456 -19.95 -0.67 -4.03
CA ASP A 456 -19.16 -0.08 -5.11
C ASP A 456 -18.23 -1.12 -5.74
N GLU A 457 -18.28 -1.23 -7.06
CA GLU A 457 -17.33 -2.01 -7.85
C GLU A 457 -16.21 -1.09 -8.33
N ILE A 458 -14.97 -1.54 -8.17
CA ILE A 458 -13.78 -0.83 -8.62
C ILE A 458 -12.96 -1.70 -9.57
N THR A 459 -12.41 -1.08 -10.61
CA THR A 459 -11.44 -1.73 -11.49
C THR A 459 -10.22 -0.85 -11.69
N VAL A 460 -9.05 -1.49 -11.70
CA VAL A 460 -7.81 -0.90 -12.21
C VAL A 460 -7.36 -1.72 -13.41
N GLU A 461 -7.16 -1.04 -14.53
CA GLU A 461 -6.61 -1.62 -15.75
C GLU A 461 -5.25 -1.00 -16.01
N VAL A 462 -4.23 -1.84 -16.20
CA VAL A 462 -2.92 -1.40 -16.69
C VAL A 462 -2.68 -2.04 -18.05
N GLU A 463 -2.36 -1.21 -19.03
CA GLU A 463 -2.03 -1.62 -20.39
C GLU A 463 -0.93 -2.70 -20.40
N GLY A 464 -1.14 -3.77 -21.17
CA GLY A 464 -0.20 -4.87 -21.25
C GLY A 464 -0.22 -5.83 -20.04
N ILE A 465 -1.05 -5.58 -19.01
CA ILE A 465 -1.14 -6.42 -17.80
C ILE A 465 -2.55 -7.01 -17.60
N GLY A 466 -3.60 -6.20 -17.75
CA GLY A 466 -5.00 -6.61 -17.58
C GLY A 466 -5.72 -5.87 -16.45
N ILE A 467 -6.84 -6.44 -15.99
CA ILE A 467 -7.79 -5.80 -15.07
C ILE A 467 -7.78 -6.50 -13.70
N VAL A 468 -7.58 -5.74 -12.62
CA VAL A 468 -7.91 -6.16 -11.25
C VAL A 468 -9.24 -5.52 -10.86
N ARG A 469 -10.21 -6.35 -10.45
CA ARG A 469 -11.58 -5.95 -10.13
C ARG A 469 -11.93 -6.38 -8.72
N ASN A 470 -12.53 -5.48 -7.94
CA ASN A 470 -12.96 -5.77 -6.58
C ASN A 470 -14.28 -5.07 -6.26
N GLN A 471 -14.94 -5.47 -5.17
CA GLN A 471 -16.14 -4.81 -4.67
C GLN A 471 -15.97 -4.42 -3.21
N ILE A 472 -16.47 -3.23 -2.84
CA ILE A 472 -16.51 -2.80 -1.44
C ILE A 472 -17.57 -3.62 -0.69
N ILE A 473 -17.15 -4.24 0.41
CA ILE A 473 -18.00 -5.03 1.31
C ILE A 473 -17.96 -4.45 2.73
N PRO A 474 -18.98 -4.68 3.57
CA PRO A 474 -18.91 -4.23 4.96
C PRO A 474 -17.81 -5.00 5.69
N MET A 475 -16.98 -4.28 6.46
CA MET A 475 -16.05 -4.93 7.38
C MET A 475 -16.84 -5.62 8.50
N GLY A 476 -16.53 -6.90 8.74
CA GLY A 476 -17.12 -7.66 9.83
C GLY A 476 -16.53 -7.28 11.20
N GLY A 477 -17.28 -7.56 12.28
CA GLY A 477 -16.78 -7.39 13.64
C GLY A 477 -17.45 -6.26 14.42
N THR A 478 -16.87 -5.92 15.57
CA THR A 478 -17.36 -4.85 16.45
C THR A 478 -16.47 -3.63 16.22
N ARG A 479 -17.07 -2.43 16.14
CA ARG A 479 -16.33 -1.18 16.03
C ARG A 479 -15.33 -1.02 17.17
N TRP A 480 -14.24 -0.30 16.90
CA TRP A 480 -13.28 0.07 17.94
C TRP A 480 -13.96 0.77 19.13
N GLU A 481 -14.82 1.75 18.85
CA GLU A 481 -15.56 2.55 19.84
C GLU A 481 -16.60 1.75 20.65
N ASP A 482 -17.06 0.62 20.11
CA ASP A 482 -18.04 -0.24 20.80
C ASP A 482 -17.35 -1.23 21.77
N ARG A 483 -16.03 -1.44 21.62
CA ARG A 483 -15.25 -2.37 22.46
C ARG A 483 -14.46 -1.70 23.58
N TRP A 484 -14.10 -0.43 23.42
CA TRP A 484 -13.23 0.34 24.30
C TRP A 484 -13.82 1.72 24.57
#